data_AF-A0A0Q4UBR5-F1
#
_entry.id   AF-A0A0Q4UBR5-F1
#
_cell.length_a   1.000
_cell.length_b   1.000
_cell.length_c   1.000
_cell.angle_alpha   90.00
_cell.angle_beta   90.00
_cell.angle_gamma   90.00
#
_symmetry.space_group_name_H-M   'P 1'
#
loop_
_entity.id
_entity.type
_entity.pdbx_description
1 polymer ?
#
loop_
_entity_poly.entity_id
_entity_poly.type
_entity_poly.pdbx_seq_one_letter_code
_entity_poly.pdbx_strand_id
1 'polypeptide(L)'
;MAFARGLSEKEAATSIGVSVPTLRKHYFSECAKRKDARLRMEMTQLSRLNDAAAEGNVTAEKELFKRLDKGHLEQVAERVANRGTNGAPPKPAKPGKKAAAQQRAAEVQGKYAPPPPPRLIN
;
A
#
# COMPACT_ATOMS: atom_id res chain seq x y z
N MET A 1 5.09 0.29 -21.70
CA MET A 1 6.00 -0.69 -21.06
C MET A 1 6.83 -0.11 -19.93
N ALA A 2 7.47 1.06 -20.10
CA ALA A 2 8.32 1.65 -19.05
C ALA A 2 7.59 1.76 -17.69
N PHE A 3 6.36 2.28 -17.68
CA PHE A 3 5.55 2.39 -16.46
C PHE A 3 5.10 1.04 -15.86
N ALA A 4 4.90 0.01 -16.68
CA ALA A 4 4.55 -1.33 -16.19
C ALA A 4 5.70 -1.97 -15.40
N ARG A 5 6.96 -1.62 -15.73
CA ARG A 5 8.16 -2.02 -14.98
C ARG A 5 8.38 -1.22 -13.69
N GLY A 6 7.54 -0.22 -13.40
CA GLY A 6 7.68 0.64 -12.23
C GLY A 6 8.70 1.77 -12.38
N LEU A 7 9.18 2.06 -13.60
CA LEU A 7 10.12 3.15 -13.85
C LEU A 7 9.49 4.51 -13.53
N SER A 8 10.33 5.43 -13.05
CA SER A 8 9.99 6.83 -12.85
C SER A 8 9.75 7.55 -14.18
N GLU A 9 9.10 8.71 -14.15
CA GLU A 9 8.89 9.54 -15.35
C GLU A 9 10.21 9.95 -16.00
N LYS A 10 11.27 10.14 -15.21
CA LYS A 10 12.59 10.49 -15.71
C LYS A 10 13.20 9.34 -16.52
N GLU A 11 13.20 8.14 -15.96
CA GLU A 11 13.71 6.94 -16.62
C GLU A 11 12.86 6.54 -17.82
N ALA A 12 11.54 6.70 -17.71
CA ALA A 12 10.63 6.52 -18.82
C ALA A 12 10.99 7.50 -19.95
N ALA A 13 11.14 8.80 -19.67
CA ALA A 13 11.52 9.80 -20.66
C ALA A 13 12.86 9.45 -21.35
N THR A 14 13.86 9.02 -20.59
CA THR A 14 15.13 8.52 -21.15
C THR A 14 14.93 7.31 -22.07
N SER A 15 14.08 6.35 -21.68
CA SER A 15 13.85 5.13 -22.46
C SER A 15 13.19 5.35 -23.82
N ILE A 16 12.38 6.41 -23.95
CA ILE A 16 11.73 6.82 -25.21
C ILE A 16 12.46 7.98 -25.90
N GLY A 17 13.58 8.45 -25.36
CA GLY A 17 14.40 9.50 -25.97
C GLY A 17 13.76 10.89 -25.97
N VAL A 18 12.91 11.21 -24.99
CA VAL A 18 12.24 12.51 -24.89
C VAL A 18 12.58 13.24 -23.60
N SER A 19 12.31 14.53 -23.54
CA SER A 19 12.40 15.30 -22.30
C SER A 19 11.22 14.99 -21.36
N VAL A 20 11.40 15.15 -20.05
CA VAL A 20 10.32 14.96 -19.06
C VAL A 20 9.13 15.90 -19.31
N PRO A 21 9.32 17.20 -19.61
CA PRO A 21 8.20 18.07 -19.99
C PRO A 21 7.43 17.56 -21.22
N THR A 22 8.13 17.06 -22.24
CA THR A 22 7.51 16.47 -23.44
C THR A 22 6.70 15.22 -23.09
N LEU A 23 7.25 14.34 -22.24
CA LEU A 23 6.55 13.15 -21.76
C LEU A 23 5.23 13.52 -21.05
N ARG A 24 5.28 14.50 -20.15
CA ARG A 24 4.08 14.96 -19.42
C ARG A 24 3.04 15.60 -20.33
N LYS A 25 3.46 16.32 -21.38
CA LYS A 25 2.54 17.04 -22.27
C LYS A 25 1.89 16.12 -23.31
N HIS A 26 2.67 15.28 -23.98
CA HIS A 26 2.18 14.47 -25.11
C HIS A 26 1.73 13.07 -24.70
N TYR A 27 2.24 12.55 -23.58
CA TYR A 27 1.91 11.23 -23.05
C TYR A 27 1.25 11.31 -21.67
N PHE A 28 0.49 12.39 -21.41
CA PHE A 28 -0.22 12.60 -20.15
C PHE A 28 -1.16 11.44 -19.79
N SER A 29 -1.80 10.84 -20.80
CA SER A 29 -2.71 9.70 -20.66
C SER A 29 -1.97 8.45 -20.16
N GLU A 30 -0.75 8.22 -20.63
CA GLU A 30 0.10 7.12 -20.20
C GLU A 30 0.69 7.38 -18.80
N CYS A 31 1.05 8.63 -18.50
CA CYS A 31 1.50 9.03 -17.16
C CYS A 31 0.39 8.86 -16.11
N ALA A 32 -0.85 9.21 -16.45
CA ALA A 32 -2.01 9.03 -15.58
C ALA A 32 -2.27 7.56 -15.25
N LYS A 33 -2.07 6.67 -16.24
CA LYS A 33 -2.25 5.22 -16.09
C LYS A 33 -1.04 4.54 -15.43
N ARG A 34 -0.01 5.26 -14.99
CA ARG A 34 1.22 4.67 -14.44
C ARG A 34 0.97 3.70 -13.28
N LYS A 35 0.03 4.04 -12.38
CA LYS A 35 -0.32 3.20 -11.23
C LYS A 35 -0.94 1.87 -11.67
N ASP A 36 -1.81 1.92 -12.68
CA ASP A 36 -2.50 0.74 -13.19
C ASP A 36 -1.69 -0.02 -14.24
N ALA A 37 -0.67 0.61 -14.83
CA ALA A 37 0.07 0.08 -15.98
C ALA A 37 0.68 -1.30 -15.69
N ARG A 38 1.14 -1.51 -14.44
CA ARG A 38 1.65 -2.81 -13.99
C ARG A 38 0.56 -3.86 -13.98
N LEU A 39 -0.58 -3.57 -13.33
CA LEU A 39 -1.71 -4.48 -13.25
C LEU A 39 -2.28 -4.82 -14.63
N ARG A 40 -2.42 -3.82 -15.51
CA ARG A 40 -2.90 -4.02 -16.88
C ARG A 40 -1.98 -4.95 -17.66
N MET A 41 -0.66 -4.72 -17.59
CA MET A 41 0.32 -5.57 -18.26
C MET A 41 0.29 -7.00 -17.72
N GLU A 42 0.17 -7.16 -16.41
CA GLU A 42 0.06 -8.47 -15.77
C GLU A 42 -1.19 -9.22 -16.24
N MET A 43 -2.35 -8.57 -16.26
CA MET A 43 -3.61 -9.15 -16.75
C MET A 43 -3.53 -9.55 -18.22
N THR A 44 -2.96 -8.69 -19.09
CA THR A 44 -2.76 -9.03 -20.51
C THR A 44 -1.85 -10.24 -20.68
N GLN A 45 -0.77 -10.35 -19.90
CA GLN A 45 0.13 -11.49 -19.98
C GLN A 45 -0.48 -12.76 -19.41
N LEU A 46 -1.31 -12.66 -18.37
CA LEU A 46 -2.07 -13.79 -17.84
C LEU A 46 -3.10 -14.29 -18.85
N SER A 47 -3.83 -13.40 -19.53
CA SER A 47 -4.76 -13.77 -20.60
C SER A 47 -4.05 -14.56 -21.70
N ARG A 48 -2.92 -14.04 -22.21
CA ARG A 48 -2.14 -14.73 -23.25
C ARG A 48 -1.62 -16.10 -22.83
N LEU A 49 -1.19 -16.23 -21.56
CA LEU A 49 -0.77 -17.52 -21.02
C LEU A 49 -1.94 -18.49 -20.90
N ASN A 50 -3.11 -18.00 -20.49
CA ASN A 50 -4.32 -18.80 -20.39
C ASN A 50 -4.79 -19.29 -21.77
N ASP A 51 -4.72 -18.43 -22.79
CA ASP A 51 -5.05 -18.80 -24.17
C ASP A 51 -4.08 -19.89 -24.68
N ALA A 52 -2.77 -19.71 -24.48
CA ALA A 52 -1.77 -20.72 -24.86
C ALA A 52 -1.91 -22.04 -24.06
N ALA A 53 -2.32 -21.97 -22.80
CA ALA A 53 -2.62 -23.15 -21.99
C ALA A 53 -3.85 -23.89 -22.52
N ALA A 54 -4.91 -23.17 -22.91
CA ALA A 54 -6.11 -23.76 -23.52
C ALA A 54 -5.80 -24.44 -24.87
N GLU A 55 -4.80 -23.95 -25.59
CA GLU A 55 -4.28 -24.59 -26.82
C GLU A 55 -3.43 -25.85 -26.56
N GLY A 56 -3.18 -26.21 -25.29
CA GLY A 56 -2.45 -27.43 -24.89
C GLY A 56 -0.96 -27.23 -24.65
N ASN A 57 -0.49 -25.99 -24.49
CA ASN A 57 0.89 -25.73 -24.13
C ASN A 57 1.14 -26.01 -22.64
N VAL A 58 1.65 -27.20 -22.34
CA VAL A 58 1.99 -27.67 -20.97
C VAL A 58 2.96 -26.73 -20.24
N THR A 59 3.83 -26.00 -20.96
CA THR A 59 4.71 -25.01 -20.32
C THR A 59 3.95 -23.79 -19.84
N ALA A 60 2.95 -23.34 -20.62
CA ALA A 60 2.08 -22.23 -20.23
C ALA A 60 1.19 -22.61 -19.04
N GLU A 61 0.65 -23.84 -19.03
CA GLU A 61 -0.11 -24.38 -17.89
C GLU A 61 0.72 -24.36 -16.60
N LYS A 62 1.96 -24.88 -16.64
CA LYS A 62 2.86 -24.89 -15.49
C LYS A 62 3.16 -23.48 -14.98
N GLU A 63 3.41 -22.54 -15.88
CA GLU A 63 3.66 -21.15 -15.49
C GLU A 63 2.40 -20.46 -14.93
N LEU A 64 1.22 -20.79 -15.44
CA LEU A 64 -0.05 -20.30 -14.90
C LEU A 64 -0.28 -20.79 -13.47
N PHE A 65 -0.09 -22.10 -13.22
CA PHE A 65 -0.18 -22.67 -11.87
C PHE A 65 0.77 -21.98 -10.88
N LYS A 66 2.04 -21.82 -11.24
CA LYS A 66 3.02 -21.11 -10.39
C LYS A 66 2.57 -19.69 -10.02
N ARG A 67 1.95 -18.97 -10.96
CA ARG A 67 1.45 -17.60 -10.71
C ARG A 67 0.23 -17.59 -9.80
N LEU A 68 -0.70 -18.53 -9.98
CA LEU A 68 -1.85 -18.69 -9.10
C LEU A 68 -1.41 -19.05 -7.67
N ASP A 69 -0.47 -19.98 -7.54
CA ASP A 69 0.10 -20.38 -6.26
C ASP A 69 0.80 -19.20 -5.57
N LYS A 70 1.57 -18.41 -6.31
CA LYS A 70 2.20 -17.19 -5.78
C LYS A 70 1.16 -16.21 -5.26
N GLY A 71 0.09 -15.95 -6.02
CA GLY A 71 -0.99 -15.08 -5.59
C GLY A 71 -1.70 -15.60 -4.33
N HIS A 72 -1.91 -16.92 -4.25
CA HIS A 72 -2.45 -17.55 -3.04
C HIS A 72 -1.53 -17.38 -1.82
N LEU A 73 -0.21 -17.58 -2.01
CA LEU A 73 0.79 -17.38 -0.95
C LEU A 73 0.82 -15.94 -0.47
N GLU A 74 0.71 -14.95 -1.36
CA GLU A 74 0.64 -13.54 -0.97
C GLU A 74 -0.62 -13.24 -0.13
N GLN A 75 -1.77 -13.79 -0.50
CA GLN A 75 -3.00 -13.67 0.30
C GLN A 75 -2.89 -14.35 1.67
N VAL A 76 -2.28 -15.53 1.73
CA VAL A 76 -2.04 -16.23 3.00
C VAL A 76 -1.06 -15.44 3.86
N ALA A 77 0.02 -14.92 3.27
CA ALA A 77 0.99 -14.08 3.98
C ALA A 77 0.33 -12.81 4.54
N GLU A 78 -0.53 -12.14 3.77
CA GLU A 78 -1.31 -10.99 4.25
C GLU A 78 -2.25 -11.37 5.40
N ARG A 79 -2.95 -12.50 5.30
CA ARG A 79 -3.81 -13.02 6.39
C ARG A 79 -3.01 -13.37 7.64
N VAL A 80 -1.81 -13.90 7.50
CA VAL A 80 -0.91 -14.20 8.62
C VAL A 80 -0.39 -12.92 9.24
N ALA A 81 0.04 -11.94 8.44
CA ALA A 81 0.52 -10.64 8.93
C ALA A 81 -0.57 -9.87 9.70
N ASN A 82 -1.83 -9.98 9.24
CA ASN A 82 -2.99 -9.36 9.87
C ASN A 82 -3.70 -10.29 10.89
N ARG A 83 -3.10 -11.43 11.24
CA ARG A 83 -3.66 -12.37 12.21
C ARG A 83 -3.69 -11.71 13.59
N GLY A 84 -4.89 -11.31 14.03
CA GLY A 84 -5.11 -10.63 15.31
C GLY A 84 -5.42 -9.14 15.21
N THR A 85 -5.37 -8.54 14.01
CA THR A 85 -5.81 -7.16 13.75
C THR A 85 -7.19 -7.07 13.08
N ASN A 86 -7.83 -8.22 12.79
CA ASN A 86 -9.15 -8.32 12.18
C ASN A 86 -10.20 -7.43 12.90
N GLY A 87 -10.39 -6.21 12.40
CA GLY A 87 -11.35 -5.24 12.90
C GLY A 87 -10.95 -4.49 14.17
N ALA A 88 -9.73 -4.67 14.69
CA ALA A 88 -9.27 -3.88 15.83
C ALA A 88 -8.88 -2.47 15.36
N PRO A 89 -9.54 -1.40 15.86
CA PRO A 89 -9.15 -0.04 15.50
C PRO A 89 -7.67 0.19 15.85
N PRO A 90 -6.95 1.02 15.07
CA PRO A 90 -5.54 1.28 15.29
C PRO A 90 -5.32 1.63 16.75
N LYS A 91 -4.47 0.85 17.44
CA LYS A 91 -4.22 1.00 18.87
C LYS A 91 -3.78 2.46 19.11
N PRO A 92 -4.54 3.26 19.88
CA PRO A 92 -4.23 4.67 20.02
C PRO A 92 -2.80 4.83 20.51
N ALA A 93 -2.08 5.79 19.94
CA ALA A 93 -0.69 6.05 20.25
C ALA A 93 -0.54 6.14 21.77
N LYS A 94 0.32 5.28 22.34
CA LYS A 94 0.55 5.30 23.79
C LYS A 94 1.05 6.69 24.16
N PRO A 95 0.38 7.44 25.05
CA PRO A 95 0.87 8.74 25.47
C PRO A 95 2.27 8.57 26.03
N GLY A 96 3.18 9.49 25.66
CA GLY A 96 4.53 9.48 26.20
C GLY A 96 4.51 9.47 27.73
N LYS A 97 5.54 8.93 28.38
CA LYS A 97 5.59 8.73 29.84
C LYS A 97 5.14 9.95 30.65
N LYS A 98 5.42 11.16 30.15
CA LYS A 98 5.03 12.45 30.75
C LYS A 98 3.51 12.72 30.66
N ALA A 99 2.90 12.53 29.49
CA ALA A 99 1.46 12.73 29.31
C ALA A 99 0.65 11.67 30.08
N ALA A 100 1.13 10.42 30.13
CA ALA A 100 0.53 9.38 30.94
C ALA A 100 0.58 9.69 32.45
N ALA A 101 1.68 10.30 32.93
CA ALA A 101 1.80 10.71 34.32
C ALA A 101 0.82 11.85 34.67
N GLN A 102 0.65 12.83 33.78
CA GLN A 102 -0.31 13.92 33.97
C GLN A 102 -1.77 13.42 33.97
N GLN A 103 -2.12 12.51 33.06
CA GLN A 103 -3.46 11.90 33.03
C GLN A 103 -3.75 11.13 34.32
N ARG A 104 -2.80 10.29 34.78
CA ARG A 104 -2.95 9.58 36.06
C ARG A 104 -3.10 10.54 37.24
N ALA A 105 -2.34 11.63 37.27
CA ALA A 105 -2.45 12.63 38.34
C ALA A 105 -3.82 13.33 38.34
N ALA A 106 -4.40 13.57 37.16
CA ALA A 106 -5.74 14.14 37.03
C ALA A 106 -6.86 13.15 37.42
N GLU A 107 -6.62 11.84 37.30
CA GLU A 107 -7.57 10.79 37.68
C GLU A 107 -7.58 10.51 39.20
N VAL A 108 -6.61 11.01 39.97
CA VAL A 108 -6.58 10.82 41.43
C VAL A 108 -7.68 11.64 42.11
N GLN A 109 -8.63 10.95 42.75
CA GLN A 109 -9.72 11.53 43.54
C GLN A 109 -9.53 11.26 45.04
N GLY A 110 -10.21 12.04 45.89
CA GLY A 110 -10.17 11.89 47.36
C GLY A 110 -9.06 12.69 48.02
N LYS A 111 -8.41 12.13 49.06
CA LYS A 111 -7.43 12.83 49.91
C LYS A 111 -6.20 13.40 49.18
N TYR A 112 -5.92 12.90 47.97
CA TYR A 112 -4.77 13.29 47.15
C TYR A 112 -5.20 14.00 45.85
N ALA A 113 -6.44 14.50 45.78
CA ALA A 113 -6.92 15.23 44.61
C ALA A 113 -6.15 16.56 44.42
N PRO A 114 -5.77 16.91 43.18
CA PRO A 114 -5.11 18.18 42.91
C PRO A 114 -6.04 19.38 43.18
N PRO A 115 -5.50 20.53 43.64
CA PRO A 115 -6.29 21.72 43.95
C PRO A 115 -6.95 22.32 42.70
N PRO A 116 -8.13 22.95 42.84
CA PRO A 116 -8.84 23.55 41.71
C PRO A 116 -8.02 24.69 41.08
N PRO A 117 -8.13 24.90 39.76
CA PRO A 117 -7.43 25.99 39.09
C PRO A 117 -7.92 27.36 39.62
N PRO A 118 -7.03 28.37 39.67
CA PRO A 118 -7.40 29.71 40.12
C PRO A 118 -8.47 30.31 39.19
N ARG A 119 -9.46 30.98 39.79
CA ARG A 119 -10.48 31.71 39.04
C ARG A 119 -9.84 32.98 38.49
N LEU A 120 -9.78 33.10 37.17
CA LEU A 120 -9.51 34.37 36.51
C LEU A 120 -10.73 35.27 36.75
N ILE A 121 -10.51 36.37 37.45
CA ILE A 121 -11.48 37.46 37.57
C ILE A 121 -11.27 38.31 36.31
N ASN A 122 -12.30 38.41 35.45
CA ASN A 122 -12.27 39.30 34.29
C ASN A 122 -12.26 40.77 34.75
#